data_AF-A0A1N7KAK9-F1
#
_entry.id   AF-A0A1N7KAK9-F1
#
_cell.length_a   1.000
_cell.length_b   1.000
_cell.length_c   1.000
_cell.angle_alpha   90.00
_cell.angle_beta   90.00
_cell.angle_gamma   90.00
#
_symmetry.space_group_name_H-M   'P 1'
#
loop_
_entity.id
_entity.type
_entity.pdbx_description
1 polymer ?
#
loop_
_entity_poly.entity_id
_entity_poly.type
_entity_poly.pdbx_seq_one_letter_code
_entity_poly.pdbx_strand_id
1 'polypeptide(L)'
;MKKMRFLTFNGLVLLLILVCSCSKEEKKQIVKEKNTTGTSGVIEAEKAEPVIETKKDPADFVPEGYTVFEKSFGDLNNDGAEDCILIIKKVDPSNIITDEYRGKLDRNRRGLIILFKKNNGYELASRNYSCFSSENEEGGGVLCP
;
A
#
# COMPACT_ATOMS: atom_id res chain seq x y z
N MET A 1 -48.06 13.76 -22.48
CA MET A 1 -47.93 12.45 -23.15
C MET A 1 -47.17 11.49 -22.25
N LYS A 2 -47.42 10.19 -22.43
CA LYS A 2 -47.38 9.10 -21.44
C LYS A 2 -46.03 8.89 -20.72
N LYS A 3 -46.13 8.68 -19.39
CA LYS A 3 -45.16 7.93 -18.58
C LYS A 3 -45.04 6.51 -19.14
N MET A 4 -43.83 5.97 -19.24
CA MET A 4 -43.62 4.52 -19.34
C MET A 4 -42.76 4.09 -18.15
N ARG A 5 -43.43 3.54 -17.14
CA ARG A 5 -42.83 2.75 -16.06
C ARG A 5 -42.72 1.34 -16.62
N PHE A 6 -41.54 0.75 -16.66
CA PHE A 6 -41.41 -0.67 -16.98
C PHE A 6 -41.44 -1.48 -15.68
N LEU A 7 -42.33 -2.46 -15.67
CA LEU A 7 -42.85 -3.21 -14.54
C LEU A 7 -42.13 -4.56 -14.47
N THR A 8 -41.65 -4.90 -13.27
CA THR A 8 -41.37 -6.22 -12.66
C THR A 8 -41.11 -7.45 -13.55
N PHE A 9 -40.05 -8.19 -13.24
CA PHE A 9 -40.10 -9.66 -13.30
C PHE A 9 -39.43 -10.27 -12.06
N ASN A 10 -40.28 -10.77 -11.16
CA ASN A 10 -39.92 -11.73 -10.13
C ASN A 10 -39.54 -13.04 -10.83
N GLY A 11 -38.33 -13.52 -10.57
CA GLY A 11 -37.84 -14.81 -11.05
C GLY A 11 -37.17 -15.56 -9.91
N LEU A 12 -38.01 -16.16 -9.07
CA LEU A 12 -37.69 -17.18 -8.08
C LEU A 12 -36.83 -18.28 -8.72
N VAL A 13 -35.51 -18.25 -8.51
CA VAL A 13 -34.64 -19.40 -8.76
C VAL A 13 -34.00 -19.80 -7.44
N LEU A 14 -34.71 -20.73 -6.81
CA LEU A 14 -34.29 -21.61 -5.75
C LEU A 14 -33.10 -22.46 -6.23
N LEU A 15 -31.93 -22.35 -5.61
CA LEU A 15 -31.08 -23.52 -5.42
C LEU A 15 -30.15 -23.36 -4.22
N LEU A 16 -30.39 -24.24 -3.25
CA LEU A 16 -29.49 -24.62 -2.17
C LEU A 16 -28.08 -24.91 -2.68
N ILE A 17 -27.06 -24.23 -2.14
CA ILE A 17 -25.77 -24.88 -1.88
C ILE A 17 -25.31 -24.48 -0.47
N LEU A 18 -25.62 -25.42 0.43
CA LEU A 18 -25.15 -25.54 1.79
C LEU A 18 -23.75 -26.16 1.75
N VAL A 19 -22.70 -25.36 1.98
CA VAL A 19 -21.40 -25.87 2.48
C VAL A 19 -20.77 -24.85 3.42
N CYS A 20 -21.12 -24.96 4.71
CA CYS A 20 -20.24 -24.50 5.78
C CYS A 20 -18.99 -25.40 5.78
N SER A 21 -17.89 -24.92 5.23
CA SER A 21 -16.58 -25.52 5.46
C SER A 21 -16.01 -24.96 6.76
N CYS A 22 -16.05 -25.78 7.81
CA CYS A 22 -15.31 -25.56 9.05
C CYS A 22 -13.82 -25.77 8.79
N SER A 23 -12.98 -24.81 9.18
CA SER A 23 -11.58 -25.09 9.53
C SER A 23 -11.32 -24.48 10.90
N LYS A 24 -11.49 -25.30 11.94
CA LYS A 24 -11.01 -25.03 13.30
C LYS A 24 -9.94 -26.07 13.60
N GLU A 25 -8.70 -25.63 13.63
CA GLU A 25 -7.64 -26.29 14.37
C GLU A 25 -7.55 -25.64 15.76
N GLU A 26 -7.59 -26.45 16.82
CA GLU A 26 -7.23 -26.02 18.17
C GLU A 26 -5.94 -26.72 18.63
N LYS A 27 -5.03 -25.86 19.13
CA LYS A 27 -4.21 -25.98 20.34
C LYS A 27 -2.89 -26.77 20.34
N LYS A 28 -1.82 -25.95 20.44
CA LYS A 28 -1.01 -25.69 21.66
C LYS A 28 0.20 -26.60 21.91
N GLN A 29 1.38 -25.97 21.91
CA GLN A 29 2.35 -26.17 23.00
C GLN A 29 3.20 -24.92 23.25
N ILE A 30 3.35 -24.62 24.55
CA ILE A 30 4.17 -23.60 25.20
C ILE A 30 5.30 -24.37 25.90
N VAL A 31 6.55 -23.87 25.83
CA VAL A 31 7.54 -24.04 26.91
C VAL A 31 8.36 -22.75 27.07
N LYS A 32 8.42 -22.27 28.33
CA LYS A 32 9.26 -21.20 28.92
C LYS A 32 10.64 -21.79 29.29
N GLU A 33 11.76 -21.07 29.34
CA GLU A 33 12.24 -20.18 30.43
C GLU A 33 13.47 -19.37 29.95
N LYS A 34 13.56 -18.04 30.13
CA LYS A 34 13.98 -17.22 31.32
C LYS A 34 15.52 -17.24 31.54
N ASN A 35 16.24 -16.11 31.47
CA ASN A 35 16.40 -15.05 32.50
C ASN A 35 16.87 -13.72 31.84
N THR A 36 16.21 -12.55 31.96
CA THR A 36 16.27 -11.47 33.02
C THR A 36 17.71 -11.02 33.34
N THR A 37 18.12 -9.73 33.40
CA THR A 37 17.48 -8.51 33.94
C THR A 37 18.24 -7.24 33.49
N GLY A 38 17.56 -6.11 33.32
CA GLY A 38 18.17 -4.78 33.20
C GLY A 38 17.15 -3.64 33.01
N THR A 39 16.42 -3.32 34.08
CA THR A 39 15.36 -2.31 34.26
C THR A 39 15.84 -0.85 34.12
N SER A 40 15.06 0.01 33.45
CA SER A 40 14.50 1.28 34.01
C SER A 40 13.99 2.21 32.91
N GLY A 41 12.77 2.73 33.09
CA GLY A 41 12.28 3.91 32.37
C GLY A 41 10.82 3.80 31.94
N VAL A 42 9.90 3.81 32.91
CA VAL A 42 8.48 4.10 32.67
C VAL A 42 8.39 5.57 32.25
N ILE A 43 7.94 5.81 31.03
CA ILE A 43 7.27 7.06 30.68
C ILE A 43 5.95 6.63 30.05
N GLU A 44 4.87 6.79 30.80
CA GLU A 44 3.52 6.90 30.25
C GLU A 44 3.50 8.16 29.38
N ALA A 45 3.76 7.98 28.09
CA ALA A 45 3.49 8.99 27.09
C ALA A 45 1.99 8.94 26.80
N GLU A 46 1.32 9.98 27.28
CA GLU A 46 -0.03 10.39 26.94
C GLU A 46 -0.30 10.17 25.45
N LYS A 47 -1.24 9.26 25.16
CA LYS A 47 -1.68 8.89 23.82
C LYS A 47 -2.39 10.10 23.19
N ALA A 48 -1.63 10.97 22.55
CA ALA A 48 -2.18 11.85 21.53
C ALA A 48 -2.71 10.96 20.40
N GLU A 49 -4.02 10.92 20.21
CA GLU A 49 -4.61 10.25 19.06
C GLU A 49 -4.01 10.85 17.78
N PRO A 50 -3.52 10.02 16.84
CA PRO A 50 -2.95 10.55 15.62
C PRO A 50 -4.04 11.30 14.87
N VAL A 51 -3.80 12.58 14.56
CA VAL A 51 -4.64 13.32 13.62
C VAL A 51 -4.42 12.66 12.26
N ILE A 52 -5.36 11.79 11.87
CA ILE A 52 -5.30 11.09 10.59
C ILE A 52 -5.63 12.12 9.51
N GLU A 53 -4.61 12.50 8.74
CA GLU A 53 -4.75 13.44 7.63
C GLU A 53 -5.47 12.75 6.46
N THR A 54 -6.70 13.17 6.19
CA THR A 54 -7.45 12.72 5.01
C THR A 54 -7.30 13.73 3.87
N LYS A 55 -6.88 13.28 2.68
CA LYS A 55 -6.80 14.13 1.47
C LYS A 55 -7.67 13.58 0.35
N LYS A 56 -8.16 14.43 -0.54
CA LYS A 56 -9.04 14.01 -1.62
C LYS A 56 -8.28 13.41 -2.79
N ASP A 57 -7.16 14.04 -3.19
CA ASP A 57 -6.33 13.54 -4.27
C ASP A 57 -5.19 12.68 -3.70
N PRO A 58 -5.01 11.43 -4.16
CA PRO A 58 -3.81 10.65 -3.89
C PRO A 58 -2.50 11.40 -4.13
N ALA A 59 -2.43 12.26 -5.16
CA ALA A 59 -1.23 13.01 -5.49
C ALA A 59 -0.79 13.97 -4.37
N ASP A 60 -1.73 14.42 -3.51
CA ASP A 60 -1.42 15.30 -2.38
C ASP A 60 -0.59 14.60 -1.28
N PHE A 61 -0.42 13.27 -1.36
CA PHE A 61 0.47 12.51 -0.48
C PHE A 61 1.90 12.42 -0.99
N VAL A 62 2.17 12.87 -2.23
CA VAL A 62 3.52 12.88 -2.80
C VAL A 62 4.32 14.04 -2.19
N PRO A 63 5.46 13.76 -1.54
CA PRO A 63 6.29 14.82 -0.97
C PRO A 63 7.00 15.65 -2.05
N GLU A 64 7.41 16.86 -1.68
CA GLU A 64 8.25 17.68 -2.55
C GLU A 64 9.54 16.95 -2.96
N GLY A 65 10.01 17.20 -4.17
CA GLY A 65 11.17 16.51 -4.74
C GLY A 65 10.87 15.09 -5.24
N TYR A 66 9.59 14.69 -5.30
CA TYR A 66 9.15 13.45 -5.92
C TYR A 66 8.08 13.71 -6.98
N THR A 67 7.98 12.81 -7.95
CA THR A 67 6.90 12.77 -8.95
C THR A 67 6.18 11.43 -8.89
N VAL A 68 4.90 11.39 -9.25
CA VAL A 68 4.20 10.12 -9.49
C VAL A 68 4.83 9.46 -10.71
N PHE A 69 5.30 8.22 -10.54
CA PHE A 69 5.81 7.36 -11.60
C PHE A 69 4.70 6.44 -12.12
N GLU A 70 3.93 5.85 -11.21
CA GLU A 70 2.83 4.96 -11.55
C GLU A 70 1.73 5.06 -10.49
N LYS A 71 0.48 4.80 -10.91
CA LYS A 71 -0.69 4.78 -10.05
C LYS A 71 -1.50 3.52 -10.34
N SER A 72 -1.84 2.79 -9.30
CA SER A 72 -2.68 1.60 -9.37
C SER A 72 -3.78 1.65 -8.31
N PHE A 73 -4.84 0.89 -8.52
CA PHE A 73 -6.03 0.87 -7.69
C PHE A 73 -6.48 -0.57 -7.42
N GLY A 74 -7.09 -0.80 -6.27
CA GLY A 74 -7.65 -2.09 -5.88
C GLY A 74 -8.10 -2.08 -4.43
N ASP A 75 -8.73 -3.16 -3.98
CA ASP A 75 -9.12 -3.32 -2.58
C ASP A 75 -8.01 -4.09 -1.84
N LEU A 76 -7.19 -3.39 -1.05
CA LEU A 76 -5.98 -3.97 -0.44
C LEU A 76 -6.24 -4.54 0.95
N ASN A 77 -7.35 -4.17 1.57
CA ASN A 77 -7.72 -4.55 2.93
C ASN A 77 -9.05 -5.34 3.00
N ASN A 78 -9.69 -5.61 1.85
CA ASN A 78 -10.97 -6.28 1.69
C ASN A 78 -12.16 -5.55 2.33
N ASP A 79 -12.16 -4.21 2.32
CA ASP A 79 -13.28 -3.39 2.82
C ASP A 79 -14.29 -2.99 1.73
N GLY A 80 -14.04 -3.41 0.48
CA GLY A 80 -14.86 -3.11 -0.69
C GLY A 80 -14.63 -1.70 -1.26
N ALA A 81 -13.72 -0.90 -0.69
CA ALA A 81 -13.34 0.39 -1.21
C ALA A 81 -12.11 0.27 -2.13
N GLU A 82 -12.05 1.13 -3.15
CA GLU A 82 -10.95 1.15 -4.10
C GLU A 82 -9.79 2.01 -3.55
N ASP A 83 -8.86 1.33 -2.88
CA ASP A 83 -7.60 1.88 -2.38
C ASP A 83 -6.66 2.29 -3.53
N CYS A 84 -5.65 3.10 -3.20
CA CYS A 84 -4.70 3.62 -4.18
C CYS A 84 -3.25 3.28 -3.78
N ILE A 85 -2.50 2.80 -4.77
CA ILE A 85 -1.04 2.62 -4.69
C ILE A 85 -0.38 3.64 -5.60
N LEU A 86 0.60 4.37 -5.07
CA LEU A 86 1.46 5.25 -5.84
C LEU A 86 2.88 4.71 -5.84
N ILE A 87 3.44 4.52 -7.01
CA ILE A 87 4.89 4.46 -7.18
C ILE A 87 5.35 5.89 -7.45
N ILE A 88 6.27 6.39 -6.62
CA ILE A 88 6.84 7.73 -6.79
C ILE A 88 8.31 7.61 -7.20
N LYS A 89 8.85 8.59 -7.93
CA LYS A 89 10.28 8.65 -8.27
C LYS A 89 10.87 9.95 -7.71
N LYS A 90 12.04 9.87 -7.08
CA LYS A 90 12.77 11.07 -6.63
C LYS A 90 13.17 11.90 -7.85
N VAL A 91 13.18 13.21 -7.72
CA VAL A 91 13.69 14.14 -8.74
C VAL A 91 14.96 14.77 -8.20
N ASP A 92 16.09 14.09 -8.42
CA ASP A 92 17.40 14.56 -7.99
C ASP A 92 18.36 14.64 -9.19
N PRO A 93 18.76 15.85 -9.61
CA PRO A 93 19.70 16.03 -10.72
C PRO A 93 21.04 15.34 -10.49
N SER A 94 21.47 15.15 -9.24
CA SER A 94 22.75 14.47 -8.95
C SER A 94 22.73 12.99 -9.32
N ASN A 95 21.55 12.38 -9.44
CA ASN A 95 21.38 10.99 -9.85
C ASN A 95 21.12 10.83 -11.34
N ILE A 96 21.24 11.91 -12.10
CA ILE A 96 21.16 11.88 -13.56
C ILE A 96 22.57 11.88 -14.10
N ILE A 97 23.03 10.73 -14.60
CA ILE A 97 24.40 10.54 -15.09
C ILE A 97 24.43 10.50 -16.61
N THR A 98 25.59 10.80 -17.20
CA THR A 98 25.85 10.54 -18.61
C THR A 98 26.81 9.37 -18.73
N ASP A 99 26.29 8.26 -19.24
CA ASP A 99 27.04 7.06 -19.59
C ASP A 99 27.57 7.19 -21.02
N GLU A 100 28.79 6.68 -21.27
CA GLU A 100 29.47 6.79 -22.57
C GLU A 100 28.69 6.10 -23.69
N TYR A 101 28.01 4.99 -23.39
CA TYR A 101 27.32 4.17 -24.40
C TYR A 101 25.80 4.31 -24.35
N ARG A 102 25.24 4.54 -23.17
CA ARG A 102 23.79 4.60 -22.94
C ARG A 102 23.25 6.03 -22.90
N GLY A 103 24.12 7.03 -22.91
CA GLY A 103 23.74 8.44 -22.84
C GLY A 103 23.22 8.84 -21.46
N LYS A 104 22.20 9.71 -21.41
CA LYS A 104 21.68 10.25 -20.16
C LYS A 104 20.79 9.24 -19.44
N LEU A 105 21.21 8.81 -18.24
CA LEU A 105 20.52 7.83 -17.41
C LEU A 105 20.00 8.47 -16.13
N ASP A 106 18.71 8.30 -15.87
CA ASP A 106 18.10 8.72 -14.61
C ASP A 106 18.16 7.56 -13.61
N ARG A 107 19.04 7.68 -12.62
CA ARG A 107 19.23 6.70 -11.54
C ARG A 107 18.46 7.04 -10.26
N ASN A 108 17.45 7.91 -10.33
CA ASN A 108 16.64 8.20 -9.16
C ASN A 108 15.81 6.99 -8.71
N ARG A 109 15.98 6.60 -7.44
CA ARG A 109 15.21 5.51 -6.80
C ARG A 109 13.71 5.83 -6.73
N ARG A 110 12.93 4.76 -6.65
CA ARG A 110 11.47 4.81 -6.59
C ARG A 110 10.97 4.41 -5.21
N GLY A 111 9.90 5.05 -4.78
CA GLY A 111 9.18 4.78 -3.54
C GLY A 111 7.79 4.22 -3.79
N LEU A 112 7.16 3.78 -2.71
CA LEU A 112 5.80 3.27 -2.64
C LEU A 112 5.02 4.07 -1.59
N ILE A 113 3.81 4.50 -1.94
CA ILE A 113 2.83 5.05 -1.01
C ILE A 113 1.55 4.21 -1.16
N ILE A 114 1.03 3.71 -0.05
CA ILE A 114 -0.21 2.94 0.00
C ILE A 114 -1.24 3.81 0.74
N LEU A 115 -2.39 4.01 0.10
CA LEU A 115 -3.46 4.87 0.58
C LEU A 115 -4.75 4.08 0.67
N PHE A 116 -5.36 4.04 1.85
CA PHE A 116 -6.67 3.45 2.02
C PHE A 116 -7.77 4.44 1.68
N LYS A 117 -8.77 4.00 0.93
CA LYS A 117 -9.95 4.81 0.64
C LYS A 117 -10.82 4.91 1.87
N LYS A 118 -11.32 6.12 2.14
CA LYS A 118 -12.31 6.43 3.17
C LYS A 118 -13.43 7.30 2.59
N ASN A 119 -14.50 7.45 3.36
CA ASN A 119 -15.69 8.20 2.94
C ASN A 119 -15.35 9.62 2.42
N ASN A 120 -14.37 10.29 3.03
CA ASN A 120 -14.03 11.68 2.72
C ASN A 120 -12.72 11.86 1.92
N GLY A 121 -12.12 10.79 1.42
CA GLY A 121 -10.87 10.86 0.67
C GLY A 121 -10.01 9.61 0.82
N TYR A 122 -8.72 9.81 0.95
CA TYR A 122 -7.70 8.80 1.16
C TYR A 122 -6.96 9.09 2.47
N GLU A 123 -6.54 8.03 3.13
CA GLU A 123 -5.69 8.06 4.32
C GLU A 123 -4.41 7.28 4.06
N LEU A 124 -3.30 7.78 4.60
CA LEU A 124 -2.01 7.12 4.45
C LEU A 124 -1.97 5.81 5.26
N ALA A 125 -1.86 4.68 4.56
CA ALA A 125 -1.71 3.37 5.19
C ALA A 125 -0.23 3.03 5.43
N SER A 126 0.62 3.28 4.44
CA SER A 126 2.07 3.04 4.53
C SER A 126 2.83 3.86 3.50
N ARG A 127 4.11 4.11 3.77
CA ARG A 127 5.03 4.76 2.82
C ARG A 127 6.45 4.26 2.97
N ASN A 128 7.14 4.16 1.84
CA ASN A 128 8.58 3.98 1.77
C ASN A 128 9.10 4.71 0.53
N TYR A 129 9.88 5.77 0.70
CA TYR A 129 10.32 6.61 -0.42
C TYR A 129 11.47 6.04 -1.25
N SER A 130 12.04 4.89 -0.87
CA SER A 130 13.19 4.28 -1.52
C SER A 130 13.07 2.75 -1.56
N CYS A 131 11.88 2.25 -1.87
CA CYS A 131 11.55 0.83 -1.89
C CYS A 131 12.19 0.10 -3.08
N PHE A 132 12.35 0.80 -4.22
CA PHE A 132 12.80 0.21 -5.46
C PHE A 132 14.01 0.96 -6.04
N SER A 133 14.90 0.22 -6.68
CA SER A 133 15.95 0.78 -7.51
C SER A 133 15.39 1.51 -8.74
N SER A 134 16.16 2.45 -9.27
CA SER A 134 15.89 2.99 -10.60
C SER A 134 16.00 1.90 -11.66
N GLU A 135 15.37 2.14 -12.81
CA GLU A 135 15.49 1.33 -14.02
C GLU A 135 16.92 1.34 -14.61
N ASN A 136 17.79 2.23 -14.12
CA ASN A 136 19.16 2.43 -14.62
C ASN A 136 20.26 2.14 -13.58
N GLU A 137 19.90 1.69 -12.38
CA GLU A 137 20.87 1.19 -11.40
C GLU A 137 21.46 -0.14 -11.87
N GLU A 138 22.75 -0.36 -11.64
CA GLU A 138 23.33 -1.69 -11.78
C GLU A 138 22.76 -2.57 -10.67
N GLY A 139 21.77 -3.39 -11.02
CA GLY A 139 21.40 -4.53 -10.19
C GLY A 139 22.62 -5.42 -10.11
N GLY A 140 23.19 -5.56 -8.91
CA GLY A 140 24.45 -6.26 -8.68
C GLY A 140 24.51 -7.53 -9.52
N GLY A 141 25.33 -7.50 -10.56
CA GLY A 141 25.46 -8.61 -11.48
C GLY A 141 26.03 -9.78 -10.69
N VAL A 142 25.21 -10.81 -10.47
CA VAL A 142 25.77 -12.11 -10.12
C VAL A 142 26.49 -12.56 -11.38
N LEU A 143 27.81 -12.47 -11.38
CA LEU A 143 28.65 -13.24 -12.29
C LEU A 143 28.32 -14.71 -12.00
N CYS A 144 27.44 -15.29 -12.79
CA CYS A 144 27.28 -16.74 -12.86
C CYS A 144 28.58 -17.28 -13.51
N PRO A 145 29.41 -18.04 -12.78
CA PRO A 145 30.65 -18.59 -13.30
C PRO A 145 30.42 -19.67 -14.36
#